data_AF-A0A650DDM3-F1
#
_entry.id   AF-A0A650DDM3-F1
#
_cell.length_a   1.000
_cell.length_b   1.000
_cell.length_c   1.000
_cell.angle_alpha   90.00
_cell.angle_beta   90.00
_cell.angle_gamma   90.00
#
_symmetry.space_group_name_H-M   'P 1'
#
loop_
_entity.id
_entity.type
_entity.pdbx_description
1 polymer ?
#
loop_
_entity_poly.entity_id
_entity_poly.type
_entity_poly.pdbx_seq_one_letter_code
_entity_poly.pdbx_strand_id
1 'polypeptide(L)'
;MHPSTCSSSLRTSSKSGGFRDISDWLSCVSNKLFNSWHTITPKKPNSALRKVARVRLTSGFEITAYIPGIGHNLQEHSVVLVRGGRVKDLPGVRYHIVRGTLDAVGVKDRQQGRSKYGVKKPK
;
A
#
# COMPACT_ATOMS: atom_id res chain seq x y z
N MET A 1 16.82 -39.68 -16.55
CA MET A 1 15.72 -39.01 -17.27
C MET A 1 14.77 -38.43 -16.23
N HIS A 2 14.59 -37.11 -16.30
CA HIS A 2 13.63 -36.18 -15.67
C HIS A 2 13.01 -36.38 -14.27
N PRO A 3 12.83 -35.26 -13.54
CA PRO A 3 12.49 -35.20 -12.12
C PRO A 3 10.98 -34.97 -11.87
N SER A 4 10.47 -35.41 -10.71
CA SER A 4 9.18 -34.94 -10.19
C SER A 4 9.42 -33.98 -9.02
N THR A 5 9.31 -32.69 -9.32
CA THR A 5 9.38 -31.59 -8.35
C THR A 5 8.18 -31.63 -7.41
N CYS A 6 8.48 -31.72 -6.11
CA CYS A 6 7.52 -31.74 -5.03
C CYS A 6 6.84 -30.38 -4.83
N SER A 7 5.50 -30.44 -4.76
CA SER A 7 4.51 -29.44 -4.35
C SER A 7 5.04 -28.20 -3.59
N SER A 8 4.85 -27.03 -4.20
CA SER A 8 5.00 -25.74 -3.54
C SER A 8 3.78 -25.46 -2.66
N SER A 9 3.92 -25.79 -1.37
CA SER A 9 2.98 -25.39 -0.32
C SER A 9 2.86 -23.85 -0.30
N LEU A 10 1.71 -23.34 -0.77
CA LEU A 10 1.29 -21.96 -0.58
C LEU A 10 1.14 -21.70 0.92
N ARG A 11 2.13 -21.05 1.52
CA ARG A 11 2.00 -20.46 2.86
C ARG A 11 1.15 -19.19 2.77
N THR A 12 -0.15 -19.35 2.61
CA THR A 12 -1.11 -18.28 2.95
C THR A 12 -1.26 -18.27 4.46
N SER A 13 -0.41 -17.50 5.15
CA SER A 13 -0.67 -17.15 6.55
C SER A 13 -1.87 -16.21 6.57
N SER A 14 -3.05 -16.79 6.77
CA SER A 14 -4.28 -16.11 7.14
C SER A 14 -4.06 -15.39 8.47
N LYS A 15 -3.68 -14.11 8.43
CA LYS A 15 -3.80 -13.25 9.60
C LYS A 15 -5.25 -12.84 9.75
N SER A 16 -5.99 -13.69 10.43
CA SER A 16 -7.27 -13.40 11.07
C SER A 16 -7.09 -12.25 12.06
N GLY A 17 -7.31 -11.02 11.58
CA GLY A 17 -7.50 -9.83 12.40
C GLY A 17 -8.80 -9.18 11.93
N GLY A 18 -9.83 -9.29 12.76
CA GLY A 18 -11.23 -9.03 12.42
C GLY A 18 -11.48 -7.76 11.62
N PHE A 19 -12.16 -7.95 10.49
CA PHE A 19 -12.85 -6.92 9.74
C PHE A 19 -14.03 -6.45 10.60
N ARG A 20 -13.97 -5.22 11.12
CA ARG A 20 -15.00 -4.71 12.05
C ARG A 20 -16.19 -4.08 11.34
N ASP A 21 -16.13 -3.84 10.03
CA ASP A 21 -17.18 -3.08 9.34
C ASP A 21 -17.28 -3.44 7.86
N ILE A 22 -18.45 -3.84 7.36
CA ILE A 22 -18.67 -4.22 5.94
C ILE A 22 -18.42 -3.03 4.99
N SER A 23 -18.58 -1.80 5.49
CA SER A 23 -18.27 -0.56 4.77
C SER A 23 -16.78 -0.41 4.41
N ASP A 24 -15.87 -1.06 5.16
CA ASP A 24 -14.43 -1.08 4.90
C ASP A 24 -14.09 -1.97 3.68
N TRP A 25 -14.97 -2.93 3.31
CA TRP A 25 -14.80 -3.83 2.16
C TRP A 25 -15.25 -3.15 0.87
N LEU A 26 -16.30 -2.32 0.93
CA LEU A 26 -16.84 -1.55 -0.20
C LEU A 26 -16.02 -0.27 -0.50
N SER A 27 -15.34 0.31 0.50
CA SER A 27 -14.44 1.45 0.29
C SER A 27 -13.21 1.10 -0.57
N CYS A 28 -12.94 -0.19 -0.76
CA CYS A 28 -11.85 -0.70 -1.58
C CYS A 28 -12.01 -0.45 -3.09
N VAL A 29 -13.21 -0.10 -3.60
CA VAL A 29 -13.47 0.00 -5.06
C VAL A 29 -13.44 1.43 -5.63
N SER A 30 -13.54 2.47 -4.81
CA SER A 30 -13.57 3.85 -5.33
C SER A 30 -12.20 4.41 -5.74
N ASN A 31 -12.18 5.30 -6.73
CA ASN A 31 -11.05 6.17 -7.06
C ASN A 31 -10.86 7.22 -5.96
N LYS A 32 -9.65 7.42 -5.41
CA LYS A 32 -9.41 8.42 -4.34
C LYS A 32 -8.50 9.54 -4.83
N LEU A 33 -8.76 10.77 -4.37
CA LEU A 33 -7.98 11.93 -4.78
C LEU A 33 -6.81 12.16 -3.81
N PHE A 34 -5.60 12.21 -4.36
CA PHE A 34 -4.41 12.60 -3.63
C PHE A 34 -4.38 14.12 -3.48
N ASN A 35 -4.22 14.61 -2.26
CA ASN A 35 -4.14 16.06 -2.00
C ASN A 35 -2.68 16.48 -1.88
N SER A 36 -1.98 15.99 -0.87
CA SER A 36 -0.59 16.36 -0.60
C SER A 36 0.17 15.23 0.09
N TRP A 37 1.51 15.25 0.00
CA TRP A 37 2.36 14.34 0.75
C TRP A 37 3.31 15.10 1.67
N HIS A 38 3.67 14.45 2.77
CA HIS A 38 4.68 14.93 3.69
C HIS A 38 5.39 13.73 4.33
N THR A 39 6.46 14.01 5.07
CA THR A 39 7.20 13.01 5.83
C THR A 39 6.80 13.07 7.30
N ILE A 40 6.65 11.90 7.92
CA ILE A 40 6.39 11.77 9.36
C ILE A 40 7.53 10.96 9.98
N THR A 41 7.97 11.36 11.17
CA THR A 41 8.90 10.61 12.01
C THR A 41 8.14 9.52 12.79
N PRO A 42 8.66 8.28 12.84
CA PRO A 42 7.99 7.18 13.53
C PRO A 42 8.04 7.32 15.05
N LYS A 43 7.23 6.51 15.72
CA LYS A 43 7.32 6.34 17.18
C LYS A 43 8.70 5.76 17.55
N LYS A 44 9.33 6.31 18.60
CA LYS A 44 10.51 5.73 19.26
C LYS A 44 10.22 4.25 19.58
N PRO A 45 11.13 3.28 19.34
CA PRO A 45 12.58 3.38 19.19
C PRO A 45 13.11 3.59 17.75
N ASN A 46 12.23 3.54 16.75
CA ASN A 46 12.65 3.58 15.36
C ASN A 46 12.99 5.01 14.92
N SER A 47 13.93 5.15 13.98
CA SER A 47 14.26 6.41 13.31
C SER A 47 14.23 6.21 11.80
N ALA A 48 13.42 7.01 11.10
CA ALA A 48 13.31 7.03 9.64
C ALA A 48 12.41 8.20 9.22
N LEU A 49 12.48 8.58 7.94
CA LEU A 49 11.47 9.44 7.33
C LEU A 49 10.46 8.57 6.58
N ARG A 50 9.20 8.57 7.04
CA ARG A 50 8.12 7.81 6.42
C ARG A 50 7.29 8.73 5.53
N LYS A 51 7.19 8.42 4.25
CA LYS A 51 6.37 9.18 3.29
C LYS A 51 4.90 8.80 3.46
N VAL A 52 4.06 9.80 3.70
CA VAL A 52 2.61 9.65 3.84
C VAL A 52 1.90 10.64 2.92
N ALA A 53 0.68 10.30 2.54
CA ALA A 53 -0.20 11.10 1.71
C ALA A 53 -1.49 11.43 2.47
N ARG A 54 -1.99 12.65 2.31
CA ARG A 54 -3.40 12.97 2.58
C ARG A 54 -4.21 12.64 1.35
N VAL A 55 -5.24 11.82 1.54
CA VAL A 55 -6.08 11.30 0.47
C VAL A 55 -7.53 11.58 0.83
N ARG A 56 -8.27 12.18 -0.08
CA ARG A 56 -9.71 12.38 0.03
C ARG A 56 -10.44 11.20 -0.59
N LEU A 57 -11.22 10.50 0.22
CA LEU A 57 -12.10 9.42 -0.25
C LEU A 57 -13.29 10.01 -1.00
N THR A 58 -13.93 9.19 -1.86
CA THR A 58 -15.20 9.56 -2.50
C THR A 58 -16.31 9.81 -1.48
N SER A 59 -16.21 9.22 -0.30
CA SER A 59 -17.12 9.44 0.82
C SER A 59 -16.94 10.82 1.49
N GLY A 60 -16.00 11.64 1.02
CA GLY A 60 -15.73 12.98 1.55
C GLY A 60 -14.74 13.02 2.72
N PHE A 61 -14.44 11.87 3.33
CA PHE A 61 -13.48 11.79 4.42
C PHE A 61 -12.04 11.94 3.93
N GLU A 62 -11.25 12.70 4.68
CA GLU A 62 -9.81 12.80 4.47
C GLU A 62 -9.08 11.82 5.37
N ILE A 63 -8.22 11.01 4.77
CA ILE A 63 -7.43 9.99 5.45
C ILE A 63 -5.94 10.19 5.20
N THR A 64 -5.13 9.76 6.15
CA THR A 64 -3.68 9.68 5.97
C THR A 64 -3.29 8.26 5.59
N ALA A 65 -2.69 8.10 4.40
CA ALA A 65 -2.27 6.83 3.86
C ALA A 65 -0.74 6.76 3.69
N TYR A 66 -0.14 5.63 4.01
CA TYR A 66 1.28 5.40 3.81
C TYR A 66 1.60 5.10 2.35
N ILE A 67 2.67 5.70 1.82
CA ILE A 67 3.18 5.43 0.48
C ILE A 67 4.27 4.34 0.59
N PRO A 68 4.02 3.11 0.12
CA PRO A 68 5.00 2.04 0.25
C PRO A 68 6.06 2.08 -0.86
N GLY A 69 7.30 1.82 -0.47
CA GLY A 69 8.43 1.65 -1.39
C GLY A 69 9.36 2.86 -1.45
N ILE A 70 10.29 2.83 -2.40
CA ILE A 70 11.29 3.87 -2.61
C ILE A 70 10.81 4.76 -3.75
N GLY A 71 10.66 6.06 -3.46
CA GLY A 71 10.16 7.04 -4.43
C GLY A 71 8.67 6.88 -4.75
N HIS A 72 8.06 7.98 -5.20
CA HIS A 72 6.72 8.00 -5.78
C HIS A 72 6.63 9.13 -6.80
N ASN A 73 5.71 9.00 -7.76
CA ASN A 73 5.44 10.01 -8.79
C ASN A 73 4.06 10.66 -8.61
N LEU A 74 3.50 10.58 -7.40
CA LEU A 74 2.18 11.12 -7.10
C LEU A 74 2.27 12.65 -7.02
N GLN A 75 1.41 13.31 -7.78
CA GLN A 75 1.24 14.75 -7.79
C GLN A 75 -0.12 15.09 -7.16
N GLU A 76 -0.34 16.36 -6.84
CA GLU A 76 -1.66 16.84 -6.40
C GLU A 76 -2.74 16.44 -7.42
N HIS A 77 -3.92 16.08 -6.91
CA HIS A 77 -5.07 15.56 -7.67
C HIS A 77 -4.87 14.21 -8.40
N SER A 78 -3.75 13.52 -8.19
CA SER A 78 -3.58 12.16 -8.71
C SER A 78 -4.62 11.20 -8.13
N VAL A 79 -5.10 10.26 -8.94
CA VAL A 79 -6.08 9.26 -8.53
C VAL A 79 -5.34 8.02 -8.03
N VAL A 80 -5.63 7.62 -6.79
CA VAL A 80 -4.96 6.51 -6.11
C VAL A 80 -5.96 5.50 -5.56
N LEU A 81 -5.51 4.25 -5.46
CA LEU A 81 -6.22 3.20 -4.76
C LEU A 81 -5.62 3.01 -3.38
N VAL A 82 -6.48 2.93 -2.36
CA VAL A 82 -6.10 2.77 -0.96
C VAL A 82 -6.62 1.43 -0.45
N ARG A 83 -5.78 0.73 0.32
CA ARG A 83 -6.13 -0.50 1.06
C ARG A 83 -6.00 -0.29 2.57
N GLY A 84 -6.77 -1.05 3.33
CA GLY A 84 -6.61 -1.15 4.78
C GLY A 84 -5.27 -1.77 5.18
N GLY A 85 -4.68 -1.28 6.28
CA GLY A 85 -3.50 -1.86 6.90
C GLY A 85 -2.76 -0.86 7.78
N ARG A 86 -2.64 -1.17 9.08
CA ARG A 86 -1.96 -0.29 10.03
C ARG A 86 -0.44 -0.32 9.87
N VAL A 87 0.16 0.86 9.75
CA VAL A 87 1.61 1.02 9.91
C VAL A 87 1.93 1.00 11.39
N LYS A 88 2.63 -0.04 11.86
CA LYS A 88 2.94 -0.21 13.29
C LYS A 88 3.74 0.96 13.86
N ASP A 89 4.64 1.51 13.04
CA ASP A 89 5.56 2.58 13.45
C ASP A 89 4.90 3.96 13.56
N LEU A 90 3.77 4.18 12.89
CA LEU A 90 3.13 5.49 12.78
C LEU A 90 1.77 5.48 13.50
N PRO A 91 1.57 6.28 14.55
CA PRO A 91 0.24 6.45 15.13
C PRO A 91 -0.67 7.15 14.11
N GLY A 92 -1.94 6.73 14.05
CA GLY A 92 -2.95 7.34 13.16
C GLY A 92 -2.92 6.90 11.69
N VAL A 93 -1.84 6.28 11.19
CA VAL A 93 -1.75 5.81 9.80
C VAL A 93 -2.24 4.36 9.68
N ARG A 94 -3.51 4.22 9.26
CA ARG A 94 -4.22 2.93 9.16
C ARG A 94 -4.39 2.40 7.73
N TYR A 95 -3.93 3.17 6.75
CA TYR A 95 -4.15 2.88 5.35
C TYR A 95 -2.85 2.90 4.55
N HIS A 96 -2.83 2.16 3.45
CA HIS A 96 -1.73 2.08 2.51
C HIS A 96 -2.19 2.38 1.09
N ILE A 97 -1.38 3.12 0.33
CA ILE A 97 -1.59 3.26 -1.10
C ILE A 97 -1.14 1.98 -1.81
N VAL A 98 -1.98 1.47 -2.72
CA VAL A 98 -1.65 0.36 -3.61
C VAL A 98 -0.76 0.89 -4.75
N ARG A 99 0.27 0.13 -5.11
CA ARG A 99 1.24 0.50 -6.16
C ARG A 99 0.99 -0.35 -7.41
N GLY A 100 1.26 0.23 -8.58
CA GLY A 100 1.04 -0.40 -9.88
C GLY A 100 -0.41 -0.32 -10.38
N THR A 101 -1.22 0.57 -9.80
CA THR A 101 -2.64 0.74 -10.12
C THR A 101 -2.95 2.24 -10.21
N LEU A 102 -3.77 2.65 -11.19
CA LEU A 102 -4.08 4.06 -11.47
C LEU A 102 -2.78 4.88 -11.65
N ASP A 103 -2.72 6.09 -11.09
CA ASP A 103 -1.57 6.99 -11.23
C ASP A 103 -0.40 6.61 -10.30
N ALA A 104 -0.61 5.66 -9.39
CA ALA A 104 0.42 5.16 -8.49
C ALA A 104 1.35 4.17 -9.22
N VAL A 105 2.31 4.71 -9.98
CA VAL A 105 3.34 3.93 -10.70
C VAL A 105 4.10 2.99 -9.75
N GLY A 106 4.52 1.82 -10.23
CA GLY A 106 5.34 0.87 -9.46
C GLY A 106 6.71 1.43 -9.03
N VAL A 107 7.36 0.73 -8.10
CA VAL A 107 8.72 1.09 -7.66
C VAL A 107 9.75 0.66 -8.72
N LYS A 108 10.67 1.54 -9.12
CA LYS A 108 11.71 1.20 -10.09
C LYS A 108 12.69 0.16 -9.53
N ASP A 109 13.23 -0.69 -10.40
CA ASP A 109 14.32 -1.65 -10.13
C ASP A 109 14.08 -2.65 -8.99
N ARG A 110 12.82 -2.91 -8.64
CA ARG A 110 12.48 -3.85 -7.58
C ARG A 110 12.48 -5.30 -8.09
N GLN A 111 13.52 -6.06 -7.73
CA GLN A 111 13.67 -7.46 -8.14
C GLN A 111 12.90 -8.45 -7.23
N GLN A 112 12.77 -8.15 -5.94
CA GLN A 112 12.10 -9.00 -4.94
C GLN A 112 10.79 -8.37 -4.44
N GLY A 113 9.77 -9.20 -4.17
CA GLY A 113 8.46 -8.73 -3.70
C GLY A 113 7.70 -7.88 -4.74
N ARG A 114 7.97 -8.12 -6.03
CA ARG A 114 7.52 -7.35 -7.20
C ARG A 114 6.02 -7.06 -7.21
N SER A 115 5.22 -8.07 -6.93
CA SER A 115 3.76 -8.02 -6.95
C SER A 115 3.18 -6.99 -5.96
N LYS A 116 3.83 -6.79 -4.81
CA LYS A 116 3.36 -5.83 -3.80
C LYS A 116 3.58 -4.37 -4.20
N TYR A 117 4.58 -4.11 -5.04
CA TYR A 117 4.99 -2.77 -5.45
C TYR A 117 4.66 -2.47 -6.91
N GLY A 118 3.83 -3.30 -7.56
CA GLY A 118 3.34 -3.02 -8.92
C GLY A 118 4.36 -3.22 -10.03
N VAL A 119 5.36 -4.08 -9.83
CA VAL A 119 6.45 -4.30 -10.80
C VAL A 119 6.24 -5.61 -11.54
N LYS A 120 6.32 -5.56 -12.89
CA LYS A 120 6.21 -6.74 -13.76
C LYS A 120 7.49 -7.58 -13.72
N LYS A 121 7.39 -8.87 -14.07
CA LYS A 121 8.57 -9.74 -14.19
C LYS A 121 9.40 -9.27 -15.41
N PRO A 122 10.71 -9.00 -15.26
CA PRO A 122 11.58 -8.75 -16.40
C PRO A 122 11.62 -9.99 -17.30
N LYS A 123 11.67 -9.77 -18.62
CA LYS A 123 11.77 -10.84 -19.62
C LYS A 123 13.13 -11.53 -19.54
#